data_AF-A0AAN8N9C4-F1
#
_entry.id   AF-A0AAN8N9C4-F1
#
_cell.length_a   1.000
_cell.length_b   1.000
_cell.length_c   1.000
_cell.angle_alpha   90.00
_cell.angle_beta   90.00
_cell.angle_gamma   90.00
#
_symmetry.space_group_name_H-M   'P 1'
#
loop_
_entity.id
_entity.type
_entity.pdbx_description
1 polymer ?
#
loop_
_entity_poly.entity_id
_entity_poly.type
_entity_poly.pdbx_seq_one_letter_code
_entity_poly.pdbx_strand_id
1 'polypeptide(L)'
;MYSSGISNRSPPQSRSGSPWYARFPGLDPADDYSQNWPPQMLRISDPQIWRIAFLPKAGRSPLDPTDIRQNERAEYLGQGILTALVSDFLYTEFIEYTENGLSAMREALLDPTVLSNVCQRIGLPQYLPTPSSDRYLLEQSLALLFEAYIGGVYHDRGAEGYPGLRDWFYFLIKPYAMMCKNNYDQYLDLNRGRNPQLSPPSRRGGYISSGYPGYGLSDPSMIARPGTAAPDFGAYESSHSVGRGAGGYVQELKEFCDKNHWAQPVYMDRDNAMDGDYIEWFSTVSIDGDLVGESTDWAKSKKIARAMASKVALNNLRKR
;
A
#
# COMPACT_ATOMS: atom_id res chain seq x y z
N MET A 1 28.13 1.29 44.68
CA MET A 1 28.72 1.36 43.33
C MET A 1 28.69 -0.02 42.70
N TYR A 2 27.70 -0.33 41.86
CA TYR A 2 27.81 -1.40 40.86
C TYR A 2 26.97 -0.96 39.66
N SER A 3 27.67 -0.43 38.66
CA SER A 3 27.15 -0.10 37.34
C SER A 3 26.97 -1.40 36.59
N SER A 4 25.73 -1.77 36.27
CA SER A 4 25.40 -2.89 35.39
C SER A 4 25.21 -2.32 33.98
N GLY A 5 26.25 -2.46 33.16
CA GLY A 5 26.19 -2.14 31.73
C GLY A 5 25.20 -3.07 31.03
N ILE A 6 24.07 -2.51 30.61
CA ILE A 6 23.11 -3.23 29.77
C ILE A 6 23.62 -3.13 28.33
N SER A 7 24.04 -4.29 27.82
CA SER A 7 24.47 -4.51 26.44
C SER A 7 23.44 -3.96 25.43
N ASN A 8 23.92 -3.20 24.45
CA ASN A 8 23.22 -2.92 23.19
C ASN A 8 22.80 -4.26 22.54
N ARG A 9 21.56 -4.70 22.80
CA ARG A 9 20.96 -5.84 22.09
C ARG A 9 19.97 -5.29 21.10
N SER A 10 20.21 -5.57 19.82
CA SER A 10 19.22 -5.50 18.76
C SER A 10 17.93 -6.18 19.22
N PRO A 11 16.75 -5.68 18.81
CA PRO A 11 15.48 -6.29 19.18
C PRO A 11 15.45 -7.77 18.78
N PRO A 12 14.71 -8.63 19.52
CA PRO A 12 14.71 -10.07 19.30
C PRO A 12 14.27 -10.37 17.86
N GLN A 13 15.23 -10.78 17.03
CA GLN A 13 14.95 -11.41 15.76
C GLN A 13 14.30 -12.76 16.07
N SER A 14 13.01 -12.86 15.76
CA SER A 14 12.29 -14.12 15.88
C SER A 14 12.71 -15.06 14.74
N ARG A 15 12.64 -16.38 14.99
CA ARG A 15 13.09 -17.44 14.07
C ARG A 15 12.44 -17.44 12.67
N SER A 16 11.49 -16.56 12.37
CA SER A 16 10.77 -16.48 11.08
C SER A 16 11.06 -15.24 10.23
N GLY A 17 11.95 -14.33 10.64
CA GLY A 17 12.35 -13.19 9.79
C GLY A 17 11.33 -12.04 9.60
N SER A 18 10.01 -12.27 9.71
CA SER A 18 9.01 -11.20 9.56
C SER A 18 9.00 -10.23 10.77
N PRO A 19 8.91 -8.90 10.52
CA PRO A 19 8.86 -7.89 11.58
C PRO A 19 7.67 -8.07 12.53
N TRP A 20 7.79 -7.57 13.77
CA TRP A 20 6.75 -7.76 14.80
C TRP A 20 5.39 -7.09 14.42
N TYR A 21 5.36 -6.07 13.55
CA TYR A 21 4.13 -5.47 13.00
C TYR A 21 3.46 -6.30 11.90
N ALA A 22 4.21 -7.19 11.25
CA ALA A 22 3.68 -8.13 10.24
C ALA A 22 3.06 -9.38 10.88
N ARG A 23 3.09 -9.48 12.21
CA ARG A 23 2.47 -10.60 12.92
C ARG A 23 0.98 -10.37 13.07
N PHE A 24 0.20 -11.24 12.46
CA PHE A 24 -1.23 -11.36 12.66
C PHE A 24 -1.46 -12.56 13.60
N PRO A 25 -1.45 -12.37 14.94
CA PRO A 25 -1.53 -13.48 15.88
C PRO A 25 -2.89 -14.17 15.82
N GLY A 26 -2.96 -15.31 15.13
CA GLY A 26 -4.06 -16.27 15.21
C GLY A 26 -5.46 -15.76 14.83
N LEU A 27 -5.55 -14.56 14.24
CA LEU A 27 -6.80 -13.90 13.92
C LEU A 27 -7.13 -14.06 12.45
N ASP A 28 -8.29 -14.65 12.21
CA ASP A 28 -9.09 -14.36 11.05
C ASP A 28 -9.73 -12.97 11.24
N PRO A 29 -9.25 -11.90 10.58
CA PRO A 29 -9.82 -10.58 10.76
C PRO A 29 -11.24 -10.46 10.15
N ALA A 30 -11.76 -11.57 9.60
CA ALA A 30 -13.09 -11.74 9.07
C ALA A 30 -14.20 -11.88 10.11
N ASP A 31 -13.87 -12.26 11.35
CA ASP A 31 -14.88 -12.52 12.39
C ASP A 31 -15.71 -11.27 12.75
N ASP A 32 -15.18 -10.07 12.45
CA ASP A 32 -15.82 -8.77 12.66
C ASP A 32 -16.28 -8.07 11.36
N TYR A 33 -16.13 -8.69 10.19
CA TYR A 33 -16.52 -8.09 8.90
C TYR A 33 -17.88 -8.60 8.39
N SER A 34 -18.59 -7.74 7.66
CA SER A 34 -19.98 -7.89 7.17
C SER A 34 -20.37 -9.29 6.65
N GLN A 35 -21.68 -9.60 6.64
CA GLN A 35 -22.27 -10.86 6.10
C GLN A 35 -21.83 -11.28 4.68
N ASN A 36 -21.15 -10.41 3.92
CA ASN A 36 -20.77 -10.62 2.51
C ASN A 36 -19.25 -10.72 2.28
N TRP A 37 -18.45 -10.98 3.31
CA TRP A 37 -17.01 -11.24 3.18
C TRP A 37 -16.72 -12.75 3.37
N PRO A 38 -15.76 -13.34 2.62
CA PRO A 38 -14.92 -12.73 1.58
C PRO A 38 -15.71 -12.50 0.28
N PRO A 39 -15.28 -11.56 -0.57
CA PRO A 39 -15.90 -11.40 -1.88
C PRO A 39 -15.73 -12.67 -2.72
N GLN A 40 -16.68 -12.93 -3.60
CA GLN A 40 -16.55 -14.00 -4.58
C GLN A 40 -15.34 -13.78 -5.48
N MET A 41 -14.67 -14.87 -5.86
CA MET A 41 -13.53 -14.85 -6.77
C MET A 41 -13.92 -14.21 -8.11
N LEU A 42 -13.02 -13.38 -8.64
CA LEU A 42 -13.15 -12.83 -9.98
C LEU A 42 -12.87 -13.92 -11.00
N ARG A 43 -13.80 -14.09 -11.94
CA ARG A 43 -13.63 -15.05 -13.03
C ARG A 43 -12.58 -14.56 -14.03
N ILE A 44 -11.70 -15.47 -14.43
CA ILE A 44 -10.83 -15.36 -15.60
C ILE A 44 -11.57 -16.00 -16.78
N SER A 45 -11.75 -15.25 -17.86
CA SER A 45 -12.56 -15.65 -19.02
C SER A 45 -11.76 -16.49 -20.01
N ASP A 46 -10.52 -16.10 -20.28
CA ASP A 46 -9.61 -16.81 -21.17
C ASP A 46 -9.16 -18.16 -20.55
N PRO A 47 -9.46 -19.31 -21.21
CA PRO A 47 -9.10 -20.63 -20.68
C PRO A 47 -7.59 -20.86 -20.56
N GLN A 48 -6.76 -20.24 -21.40
CA GLN A 48 -5.31 -20.36 -21.33
C GLN A 48 -4.74 -19.55 -20.18
N ILE A 49 -5.24 -18.33 -19.96
CA ILE A 49 -4.85 -17.52 -18.80
C ILE A 49 -5.26 -18.23 -17.52
N TRP A 50 -6.49 -18.77 -17.46
CA TRP A 50 -6.97 -19.57 -16.33
C TRP A 50 -6.05 -20.76 -16.09
N ARG A 51 -5.75 -21.56 -17.13
CA ARG A 51 -4.85 -22.70 -17.03
C ARG A 51 -3.51 -22.30 -16.44
N ILE A 52 -2.90 -21.23 -16.96
CA ILE A 52 -1.57 -20.74 -16.54
C ILE A 52 -1.59 -20.24 -15.10
N ALA A 53 -2.60 -19.49 -14.68
CA ALA A 53 -2.73 -18.95 -13.32
C ALA A 53 -2.84 -20.06 -12.26
N PHE A 54 -3.41 -21.20 -12.63
CA PHE A 54 -3.66 -22.35 -11.75
C PHE A 54 -2.74 -23.55 -12.03
N LEU A 55 -1.59 -23.32 -12.68
CA LEU A 55 -0.66 -24.40 -12.98
C LEU A 55 -0.11 -25.05 -11.70
N PRO A 56 0.09 -26.38 -11.69
CA PRO A 56 0.59 -27.10 -10.52
C PRO A 56 1.97 -26.59 -10.10
N LYS A 57 2.15 -26.23 -8.83
CA LYS A 57 3.49 -25.92 -8.28
C LYS A 57 4.13 -27.03 -7.44
N ALA A 58 3.48 -28.18 -7.32
CA ALA A 58 4.09 -29.34 -6.70
C ALA A 58 3.49 -30.64 -7.25
N GLY A 59 4.36 -31.63 -7.49
CA GLY A 59 3.97 -33.04 -7.61
C GLY A 59 4.08 -33.67 -8.99
N ARG A 60 5.22 -34.35 -9.23
CA ARG A 60 5.45 -35.60 -10.00
C ARG A 60 4.96 -35.77 -11.44
N SER A 61 4.25 -34.84 -12.06
CA SER A 61 4.08 -34.84 -13.52
C SER A 61 5.13 -33.91 -14.14
N PRO A 62 5.84 -34.30 -15.21
CA PRO A 62 6.69 -33.35 -15.93
C PRO A 62 5.76 -32.31 -16.55
N LEU A 63 5.60 -31.17 -15.88
CA LEU A 63 5.03 -29.99 -16.50
C LEU A 63 5.95 -29.59 -17.65
N ASP A 64 5.36 -29.14 -18.75
CA ASP A 64 6.12 -28.53 -19.82
C ASP A 64 6.94 -27.37 -19.22
N PRO A 65 8.28 -27.33 -19.41
CA PRO A 65 9.10 -26.19 -18.99
C PRO A 65 8.55 -24.83 -19.47
N THR A 66 7.82 -24.82 -20.59
CA THR A 66 7.11 -23.66 -21.11
C THR A 66 5.98 -23.21 -20.19
N ASP A 67 5.19 -24.15 -19.69
CA ASP A 67 4.07 -23.88 -18.77
C ASP A 67 4.57 -23.33 -17.44
N ILE A 68 5.65 -23.93 -16.89
CA ILE A 68 6.28 -23.42 -15.66
C ILE A 68 6.71 -21.97 -15.84
N ARG A 69 7.41 -21.67 -16.93
CA ARG A 69 7.85 -20.29 -17.26
C ARG A 69 6.68 -19.34 -17.44
N GLN A 70 5.56 -19.79 -18.01
CA GLN A 70 4.36 -18.95 -18.17
C GLN A 70 3.71 -18.64 -16.82
N ASN A 71 3.64 -19.62 -15.91
CA ASN A 71 3.14 -19.41 -14.56
C ASN A 71 4.03 -18.46 -13.75
N GLU A 72 5.35 -18.63 -13.80
CA GLU A 72 6.32 -17.71 -13.17
C GLU A 72 6.17 -16.27 -13.70
N ARG A 73 5.83 -16.10 -15.00
CA ARG A 73 5.53 -14.78 -15.57
C ARG A 73 4.20 -14.21 -15.07
N ALA A 74 3.19 -15.05 -14.85
CA ALA A 74 1.92 -14.63 -14.28
C ALA A 74 2.10 -14.18 -12.82
N GLU A 75 2.92 -14.88 -12.05
CA GLU A 75 3.30 -14.50 -10.68
C GLU A 75 4.06 -13.18 -10.65
N TYR A 76 5.06 -13.04 -11.53
CA TYR A 76 5.82 -11.80 -11.67
C TYR A 76 4.90 -10.60 -11.96
N LEU A 77 3.95 -10.76 -12.88
CA LEU A 77 2.94 -9.73 -13.17
C LEU A 77 2.06 -9.46 -11.94
N GLY A 78 1.56 -10.53 -11.32
CA GLY A 78 0.70 -10.48 -10.16
C GLY A 78 1.32 -9.75 -8.97
N GLN A 79 2.59 -10.02 -8.67
CA GLN A 79 3.35 -9.35 -7.62
C GLN A 79 3.43 -7.83 -7.85
N GLY A 80 3.68 -7.42 -9.09
CA GLY A 80 3.69 -6.00 -9.46
C GLY A 80 2.33 -5.34 -9.26
N ILE A 81 1.26 -5.99 -9.71
CA ILE A 81 -0.12 -5.50 -9.57
C ILE A 81 -0.54 -5.47 -8.09
N LEU A 82 -0.23 -6.50 -7.31
CA LEU A 82 -0.49 -6.53 -5.86
C LEU A 82 0.23 -5.42 -5.13
N THR A 83 1.50 -5.17 -5.48
CA THR A 83 2.26 -4.06 -4.89
C THR A 83 1.57 -2.73 -5.18
N ALA A 84 1.10 -2.51 -6.41
CA ALA A 84 0.37 -1.31 -6.78
C ALA A 84 -0.96 -1.19 -6.02
N LEU A 85 -1.75 -2.27 -5.95
CA LEU A 85 -3.03 -2.31 -5.25
C LEU A 85 -2.90 -2.03 -3.76
N VAL A 86 -1.92 -2.64 -3.09
CA VAL A 86 -1.66 -2.40 -1.66
C VAL A 86 -1.15 -0.99 -1.43
N SER A 87 -0.22 -0.50 -2.26
CA SER A 87 0.26 0.89 -2.16
C SER A 87 -0.87 1.91 -2.34
N ASP A 88 -1.74 1.71 -3.31
CA ASP A 88 -2.90 2.57 -3.58
C ASP A 88 -3.89 2.54 -2.41
N PHE A 89 -4.19 1.36 -1.86
CA PHE A 89 -5.05 1.20 -0.69
C PHE A 89 -4.49 1.96 0.52
N LEU A 90 -3.21 1.75 0.85
CA LEU A 90 -2.58 2.38 2.01
C LEU A 90 -2.48 3.90 1.83
N TYR A 91 -2.16 4.37 0.63
CA TYR A 91 -2.10 5.80 0.31
C TYR A 91 -3.45 6.49 0.50
N THR A 92 -4.53 5.83 0.11
CA THR A 92 -5.89 6.39 0.15
C THR A 92 -6.53 6.30 1.53
N GLU A 93 -6.39 5.17 2.24
CA GLU A 93 -7.05 4.93 3.51
C GLU A 93 -6.26 5.45 4.71
N PHE A 94 -4.93 5.41 4.68
CA PHE A 94 -4.06 5.66 5.84
C PHE A 94 -3.26 6.96 5.69
N ILE A 95 -3.98 8.06 5.45
CA ILE A 95 -3.43 9.39 5.14
C ILE A 95 -2.58 10.03 6.25
N GLU A 96 -2.69 9.52 7.48
CA GLU A 96 -2.00 10.01 8.66
C GLU A 96 -0.57 9.46 8.81
N TYR A 97 -0.20 8.42 8.05
CA TYR A 97 1.10 7.78 8.15
C TYR A 97 2.13 8.39 7.19
N THR A 98 3.40 8.33 7.61
CA THR A 98 4.54 8.73 6.78
C THR A 98 4.87 7.66 5.75
N GLU A 99 5.69 8.00 4.75
CA GLU A 99 6.17 7.03 3.75
C GLU A 99 6.80 5.79 4.40
N ASN A 100 7.65 5.96 5.41
CA ASN A 100 8.22 4.83 6.17
C ASN A 100 7.15 3.94 6.81
N GLY A 101 6.06 4.53 7.32
CA GLY A 101 4.95 3.78 7.91
C GLY A 101 4.14 3.03 6.87
N LEU A 102 3.81 3.68 5.75
CA LEU A 102 3.13 3.06 4.62
C LEU A 102 3.96 1.93 4.01
N SER A 103 5.26 2.13 3.86
CA SER A 103 6.20 1.11 3.36
C SER A 103 6.28 -0.10 4.30
N ALA A 104 6.34 0.11 5.62
CA ALA A 104 6.30 -0.99 6.59
C ALA A 104 4.98 -1.77 6.56
N MET A 105 3.84 -1.08 6.47
CA MET A 105 2.54 -1.74 6.36
C MET A 105 2.38 -2.49 5.03
N ARG A 106 2.90 -1.94 3.93
CA ARG A 106 2.91 -2.61 2.63
C ARG A 106 3.71 -3.91 2.67
N GLU A 107 4.91 -3.89 3.24
CA GLU A 107 5.74 -5.09 3.41
C GLU A 107 5.02 -6.15 4.26
N ALA A 108 4.31 -5.73 5.31
CA ALA A 108 3.51 -6.63 6.12
C ALA A 108 2.32 -7.26 5.36
N LEU A 109 1.62 -6.49 4.53
CA LEU A 109 0.48 -6.99 3.76
C LEU A 109 0.87 -7.89 2.59
N LEU A 110 2.09 -7.72 2.05
CA LEU A 110 2.67 -8.55 1.00
C LEU A 110 3.46 -9.75 1.56
N ASP A 111 3.47 -9.94 2.88
CA ASP A 111 4.14 -11.09 3.50
C ASP A 111 3.44 -12.40 3.06
N PRO A 112 4.19 -13.46 2.69
CA PRO A 112 3.61 -14.73 2.24
C PRO A 112 2.61 -15.34 3.22
N THR A 113 2.77 -15.14 4.53
CA THR A 113 1.79 -15.60 5.52
C THR A 113 0.44 -14.89 5.33
N VAL A 114 0.43 -13.59 5.04
CA VAL A 114 -0.81 -12.84 4.75
C VAL A 114 -1.42 -13.28 3.43
N LEU A 115 -0.63 -13.30 2.36
CA LEU A 115 -1.11 -13.68 1.04
C LEU A 115 -1.65 -15.12 1.02
N SER A 116 -0.98 -16.04 1.72
CA SER A 116 -1.47 -17.41 1.94
C SER A 116 -2.82 -17.45 2.66
N ASN A 117 -3.01 -16.63 3.70
CA ASN A 117 -4.27 -16.55 4.41
C ASN A 117 -5.38 -15.98 3.51
N VAL A 118 -5.10 -14.89 2.78
CA VAL A 118 -6.04 -14.31 1.81
C VAL A 118 -6.42 -15.33 0.74
N CYS A 119 -5.43 -16.05 0.20
CA CYS A 119 -5.60 -17.13 -0.78
C CYS A 119 -6.60 -18.18 -0.28
N GLN A 120 -6.44 -18.64 0.96
CA GLN A 120 -7.34 -19.61 1.58
C GLN A 120 -8.78 -19.11 1.68
N ARG A 121 -8.98 -17.83 1.99
CA ARG A 121 -10.31 -17.25 2.22
C ARG A 121 -11.16 -17.19 0.97
N ILE A 122 -10.55 -16.85 -0.15
CA ILE A 122 -11.26 -16.83 -1.44
C ILE A 122 -11.35 -18.22 -2.10
N GLY A 123 -10.97 -19.29 -1.38
CA GLY A 123 -11.13 -20.66 -1.84
C GLY A 123 -10.15 -21.09 -2.93
N LEU A 124 -9.02 -20.39 -3.11
CA LEU A 124 -8.01 -20.79 -4.09
C LEU A 124 -7.28 -22.13 -3.79
N PRO A 125 -7.12 -22.61 -2.53
CA PRO A 125 -6.37 -23.85 -2.26
C PRO A 125 -6.90 -25.08 -3.01
N GLN A 126 -8.18 -25.10 -3.38
CA GLN A 126 -8.77 -26.20 -4.15
C GLN A 126 -8.17 -26.36 -5.55
N TYR A 127 -7.51 -25.31 -6.05
CA TYR A 127 -6.77 -25.31 -7.32
C TYR A 127 -5.29 -25.60 -7.15
N LEU A 128 -4.82 -25.89 -5.92
CA LEU A 128 -3.47 -26.37 -5.67
C LEU A 128 -3.48 -27.91 -5.69
N PRO A 129 -3.03 -28.56 -6.79
CA PRO A 129 -3.22 -30.00 -7.00
C PRO A 129 -2.44 -30.90 -6.03
N THR A 130 -1.30 -30.44 -5.52
CA THR A 130 -0.54 -31.16 -4.48
C THR A 130 -0.11 -30.20 -3.38
N PRO A 131 -0.93 -29.99 -2.35
CA PRO A 131 -0.49 -29.21 -1.19
C PRO A 131 0.69 -29.91 -0.51
N SER A 132 1.73 -29.15 -0.18
CA SER A 132 2.86 -29.65 0.61
C SER A 132 2.40 -30.04 2.01
N SER A 133 2.93 -31.13 2.56
CA SER A 133 2.76 -31.46 3.98
C SER A 133 3.59 -30.57 4.90
N ASP A 134 4.62 -29.91 4.36
CA ASP A 134 5.38 -28.88 5.05
C ASP A 134 4.59 -27.57 5.03
N ARG A 135 4.24 -27.08 6.23
CA ARG A 135 3.43 -25.87 6.41
C ARG A 135 4.07 -24.64 5.78
N TYR A 136 5.38 -24.46 5.89
CA TYR A 136 6.06 -23.30 5.34
C TYR A 136 6.02 -23.33 3.81
N LEU A 137 6.29 -24.50 3.21
CA LEU A 137 6.20 -24.67 1.76
C LEU A 137 4.77 -24.52 1.23
N LEU A 138 3.78 -24.95 2.01
CA LEU A 138 2.37 -24.74 1.69
C LEU A 138 2.02 -23.25 1.70
N GLU A 139 2.43 -22.51 2.74
CA GLU A 139 2.21 -21.06 2.84
C GLU A 139 2.82 -20.32 1.65
N GLN A 140 4.07 -20.64 1.29
CA GLN A 140 4.73 -20.07 0.10
C GLN A 140 3.99 -20.40 -1.20
N SER A 141 3.54 -21.65 -1.36
CA SER A 141 2.81 -22.07 -2.56
C SER A 141 1.47 -21.37 -2.70
N LEU A 142 0.76 -21.14 -1.59
CA LEU A 142 -0.52 -20.42 -1.57
C LEU A 142 -0.34 -18.93 -1.84
N ALA A 143 0.72 -18.30 -1.32
CA ALA A 143 1.05 -16.92 -1.64
C ALA A 143 1.32 -16.75 -3.14
N LEU A 144 2.18 -17.60 -3.71
CA LEU A 144 2.49 -17.61 -5.16
C LEU A 144 1.24 -17.86 -6.02
N LEU A 145 0.36 -18.79 -5.60
CA LEU A 145 -0.91 -19.04 -6.28
C LEU A 145 -1.80 -17.79 -6.30
N PHE A 146 -1.83 -17.03 -5.20
CA PHE A 146 -2.59 -15.78 -5.16
C PHE A 146 -1.98 -14.71 -6.07
N GLU A 147 -0.66 -14.58 -6.11
CA GLU A 147 0.03 -13.70 -7.07
C GLU A 147 -0.30 -14.09 -8.52
N ALA A 148 -0.14 -15.36 -8.88
CA ALA A 148 -0.46 -15.87 -10.22
C ALA A 148 -1.92 -15.57 -10.61
N TYR A 149 -2.85 -15.79 -9.68
CA TYR A 149 -4.27 -15.49 -9.88
C TYR A 149 -4.51 -14.00 -10.14
N ILE A 150 -3.92 -13.09 -9.36
CA ILE A 150 -4.06 -11.65 -9.59
C ILE A 150 -3.46 -11.24 -10.94
N GLY A 151 -2.30 -11.79 -11.28
CA GLY A 151 -1.67 -11.60 -12.59
C GLY A 151 -2.59 -12.06 -13.73
N GLY A 152 -3.23 -13.22 -13.57
CA GLY A 152 -4.20 -13.77 -14.51
C GLY A 152 -5.45 -12.90 -14.67
N VAL A 153 -6.06 -12.46 -13.56
CA VAL A 153 -7.25 -11.58 -13.61
C VAL A 153 -6.92 -10.24 -14.28
N TYR A 154 -5.78 -9.64 -13.96
CA TYR A 154 -5.35 -8.41 -14.60
C TYR A 154 -5.07 -8.61 -16.09
N HIS A 155 -4.40 -9.72 -16.46
CA HIS A 155 -4.09 -10.01 -17.86
C HIS A 155 -5.35 -10.26 -18.70
N ASP A 156 -6.35 -10.96 -18.15
CA ASP A 156 -7.64 -11.25 -18.81
C ASP A 156 -8.45 -9.98 -19.08
N ARG A 157 -8.44 -9.02 -18.13
CA ARG A 157 -9.27 -7.81 -18.21
C ARG A 157 -8.55 -6.58 -18.75
N GLY A 158 -7.23 -6.61 -18.81
CA GLY A 158 -6.40 -5.46 -19.19
C GLY A 158 -6.57 -4.25 -18.27
N ALA A 159 -6.11 -3.09 -18.75
CA ALA A 159 -6.14 -1.85 -17.99
C ALA A 159 -7.57 -1.37 -17.65
N GLU A 160 -8.53 -1.62 -18.53
CA GLU A 160 -9.94 -1.23 -18.33
C GLU A 160 -10.59 -1.96 -17.16
N GLY A 161 -10.17 -3.20 -16.87
CA GLY A 161 -10.66 -3.97 -15.74
C GLY A 161 -10.00 -3.65 -14.40
N TYR A 162 -8.95 -2.82 -14.39
CA TYR A 162 -8.21 -2.48 -13.18
C TYR A 162 -9.09 -1.87 -12.08
N PRO A 163 -10.01 -0.92 -12.34
CA PRO A 163 -10.88 -0.38 -11.31
C PRO A 163 -11.74 -1.45 -10.61
N GLY A 164 -12.30 -2.39 -11.37
CA GLY A 164 -13.09 -3.49 -10.81
C GLY A 164 -12.24 -4.50 -10.01
N LEU A 165 -11.01 -4.77 -10.45
CA LEU A 165 -10.04 -5.56 -9.67
C LEU A 165 -9.64 -4.83 -8.38
N ARG A 166 -9.40 -3.52 -8.46
CA ARG A 166 -9.05 -2.68 -7.31
C ARG A 166 -10.13 -2.69 -6.26
N ASP A 167 -11.37 -2.39 -6.64
CA ASP A 167 -12.48 -2.31 -5.69
C ASP A 167 -12.75 -3.66 -5.03
N TRP A 168 -12.67 -4.75 -5.79
CA TRP A 168 -12.72 -6.12 -5.26
C TRP A 168 -11.58 -6.41 -4.27
N PHE A 169 -10.34 -6.05 -4.63
CA PHE A 169 -9.17 -6.27 -3.78
C PHE A 169 -9.23 -5.44 -2.51
N TYR A 170 -9.70 -4.20 -2.59
CA TYR A 170 -9.87 -3.31 -1.45
C TYR A 170 -10.83 -3.92 -0.42
N PHE A 171 -11.97 -4.43 -0.89
CA PHE A 171 -12.93 -5.11 -0.01
C PHE A 171 -12.32 -6.39 0.61
N LEU A 172 -11.51 -7.13 -0.14
CA LEU A 172 -10.82 -8.33 0.35
C LEU A 172 -9.76 -8.00 1.41
N ILE A 173 -8.90 -7.01 1.17
CA ILE A 173 -7.70 -6.73 1.99
C ILE A 173 -7.99 -5.87 3.22
N LYS A 174 -9.08 -5.08 3.21
CA LYS A 174 -9.44 -4.14 4.29
C LYS A 174 -9.32 -4.71 5.72
N PRO A 175 -9.85 -5.90 6.05
CA PRO A 175 -9.70 -6.47 7.40
C PRO A 175 -8.23 -6.69 7.79
N TYR A 176 -7.40 -7.18 6.87
CA TYR A 176 -5.96 -7.35 7.09
C TYR A 176 -5.24 -6.00 7.24
N ALA A 177 -5.59 -5.02 6.42
CA ALA A 177 -5.00 -3.69 6.47
C ALA A 177 -5.33 -2.97 7.80
N MET A 178 -6.57 -3.07 8.30
CA MET A 178 -6.95 -2.51 9.60
C MET A 178 -6.21 -3.19 10.75
N MET A 179 -6.06 -4.51 10.72
CA MET A 179 -5.27 -5.23 11.72
C MET A 179 -3.80 -4.81 11.66
N CYS A 180 -3.24 -4.64 10.47
CA CYS A 180 -1.87 -4.17 10.27
C CYS A 180 -1.68 -2.75 10.84
N LYS A 181 -2.62 -1.86 10.58
CA LYS A 181 -2.67 -0.50 11.15
C LYS A 181 -2.66 -0.55 12.68
N ASN A 182 -3.54 -1.34 13.29
CA ASN A 182 -3.62 -1.47 14.75
C ASN A 182 -2.31 -1.97 15.36
N ASN A 183 -1.68 -2.97 14.74
CA ASN A 183 -0.38 -3.47 15.16
C ASN A 183 0.68 -2.38 15.07
N TYR A 184 0.70 -1.64 13.95
CA TYR A 184 1.65 -0.55 13.73
C TYR A 184 1.43 0.61 14.72
N ASP A 185 0.19 0.95 15.08
CA ASP A 185 -0.08 1.98 16.10
C ASP A 185 0.43 1.55 17.47
N GLN A 186 0.20 0.29 17.86
CA GLN A 186 0.76 -0.27 19.09
C GLN A 186 2.28 -0.22 19.12
N TYR A 187 2.96 -0.38 17.96
CA TYR A 187 4.40 -0.15 17.85
C TYR A 187 4.79 1.23 18.33
N LEU A 188 4.09 2.22 17.79
CA LEU A 188 4.48 3.61 17.89
C LEU A 188 4.29 4.02 19.34
N ASP A 189 3.20 3.59 19.96
CA ASP A 189 2.93 3.83 21.37
C ASP A 189 3.96 3.17 22.30
N LEU A 190 4.33 1.91 22.05
CA LEU A 190 5.39 1.23 22.81
C LEU A 190 6.75 1.93 22.70
N ASN A 191 7.04 2.57 21.56
CA ASN A 191 8.31 3.24 21.32
C ASN A 191 8.30 4.74 21.62
N ARG A 192 7.14 5.39 21.73
CA ARG A 192 7.00 6.79 22.17
C ARG A 192 7.53 7.02 23.58
N GLY A 193 7.51 5.99 24.45
CA GLY A 193 8.08 6.02 25.80
C GLY A 193 9.59 5.75 25.89
N ARG A 194 10.25 5.36 24.79
CA ARG A 194 11.70 5.12 24.74
C ARG A 194 12.36 6.26 24.00
N ASN A 195 12.82 7.28 24.72
CA ASN A 195 13.53 8.42 24.17
C ASN A 195 14.77 7.96 23.36
N PRO A 196 14.77 7.99 22.02
CA PRO A 196 15.97 7.70 21.25
C PRO A 196 16.61 9.05 20.96
N GLN A 197 17.74 9.34 21.62
CA GLN A 197 18.71 10.27 21.05
C GLN A 197 18.94 9.85 19.59
N LEU A 198 18.35 10.62 18.67
CA LEU A 198 18.45 10.45 17.22
C LEU A 198 19.89 10.78 16.81
N SER A 199 20.80 9.84 17.01
CA SER A 199 21.98 9.77 16.15
C SER A 199 21.49 9.34 14.77
N PRO A 200 21.73 10.13 13.70
CA PRO A 200 21.37 9.71 12.35
C PRO A 200 22.12 8.42 12.02
N PRO A 201 21.50 7.43 11.36
CA PRO A 201 22.25 6.29 10.85
C PRO A 201 23.29 6.84 9.87
N SER A 202 24.56 6.59 10.20
CA SER A 202 25.67 6.82 9.30
C SER A 202 25.31 6.28 7.91
N ARG A 203 25.40 7.12 6.89
CA ARG A 203 25.42 6.71 5.48
C ARG A 203 26.59 5.75 5.26
N ARG A 204 26.41 4.47 5.53
CA ARG A 204 27.32 3.38 5.14
C ARG A 204 26.56 2.06 5.19
N GLY A 205 26.17 1.59 4.02
CA GLY A 205 25.54 0.28 3.84
C GLY A 205 24.63 0.32 2.63
N GLY A 206 25.17 -0.05 1.47
CA GLY A 206 24.40 -0.20 0.24
C GLY A 206 23.31 -1.27 0.40
N TYR A 207 22.31 -1.18 -0.46
CA TYR A 207 21.25 -2.16 -0.66
C TYR A 207 21.77 -3.59 -0.55
N ILE A 208 21.43 -4.27 0.54
CA ILE A 208 21.53 -5.73 0.63
C ILE A 208 20.16 -6.27 0.23
N SER A 209 20.06 -6.66 -1.04
CA SER A 209 19.08 -7.63 -1.52
C SER A 209 19.24 -8.91 -0.67
N SER A 210 18.33 -9.18 0.27
CA SER A 210 18.30 -10.47 0.95
C SER A 210 17.51 -11.47 0.11
N GLY A 211 18.23 -12.47 -0.39
CA GLY A 211 17.83 -13.38 -1.45
C GLY A 211 16.60 -14.25 -1.22
N TYR A 212 15.84 -14.43 -2.31
CA TYR A 212 15.21 -15.70 -2.66
C TYR A 212 16.30 -16.74 -3.03
N PRO A 213 16.10 -18.04 -2.75
CA PRO A 213 17.10 -19.07 -3.02
C PRO A 213 17.28 -19.33 -4.53
N GLY A 214 18.48 -18.99 -5.01
CA GLY A 214 19.25 -19.57 -6.11
C GLY A 214 18.58 -20.25 -7.32
N TYR A 215 18.74 -19.61 -8.49
CA TYR A 215 19.25 -20.30 -9.68
C TYR A 215 20.54 -19.58 -10.13
N GLY A 216 21.64 -20.33 -10.24
CA GLY A 216 22.96 -19.78 -10.54
C GLY A 216 23.06 -19.22 -11.95
N LEU A 217 23.56 -17.99 -12.08
CA LEU A 217 23.92 -17.37 -13.35
C LEU A 217 25.41 -17.04 -13.35
N SER A 218 26.17 -17.84 -14.08
CA SER A 218 27.57 -17.63 -14.40
C SER A 218 27.69 -16.80 -15.68
N ASP A 219 27.61 -15.46 -15.58
CA ASP A 219 28.28 -14.52 -16.51
C ASP A 219 28.12 -13.05 -16.02
N PRO A 220 29.21 -12.34 -15.64
CA PRO A 220 29.14 -10.95 -15.17
C PRO A 220 28.90 -9.87 -16.25
N SER A 221 28.63 -10.22 -17.52
CA SER A 221 28.55 -9.23 -18.63
C SER A 221 27.14 -8.81 -19.06
N MET A 222 26.07 -9.33 -18.45
CA MET A 222 24.67 -9.08 -18.87
C MET A 222 23.86 -8.22 -17.87
N ILE A 223 24.45 -7.16 -17.30
CA ILE A 223 23.72 -6.18 -16.49
C ILE A 223 23.16 -5.08 -17.40
N ALA A 224 22.03 -5.34 -18.05
CA ALA A 224 21.10 -4.29 -18.43
C ALA A 224 20.06 -4.16 -17.31
N ARG A 225 20.04 -3.01 -16.64
CA ARG A 225 19.10 -2.68 -15.55
C ARG A 225 17.68 -2.55 -16.12
N PRO A 226 16.65 -3.24 -15.60
CA PRO A 226 15.27 -2.92 -15.91
C PRO A 226 14.82 -1.77 -15.01
N GLY A 227 14.71 -0.58 -15.60
CA GLY A 227 14.28 0.62 -14.90
C GLY A 227 14.62 1.93 -15.61
N THR A 228 14.55 2.01 -16.94
CA THR A 228 14.42 3.29 -17.66
C THR A 228 13.91 3.05 -19.09
N ALA A 229 12.60 3.17 -19.29
CA ALA A 229 11.99 3.51 -20.57
C ALA A 229 10.51 3.84 -20.31
N ALA A 230 10.23 5.09 -19.97
CA ALA A 230 8.90 5.65 -20.18
C ALA A 230 8.80 6.08 -21.67
N PRO A 231 7.65 5.92 -22.34
CA PRO A 231 7.44 6.49 -23.66
C PRO A 231 7.52 8.02 -23.60
N ASP A 232 8.20 8.59 -24.59
CA ASP A 232 8.38 10.01 -24.82
C ASP A 232 7.03 10.68 -25.15
N PHE A 233 6.49 11.48 -24.22
CA PHE A 233 5.51 12.52 -24.50
C PHE A 233 6.14 13.85 -24.09
N GLY A 234 6.28 14.72 -25.09
CA GLY A 234 7.15 15.88 -25.04
C GLY A 234 6.72 16.97 -24.06
N ALA A 235 7.73 17.68 -23.59
CA ALA A 235 7.74 19.08 -23.17
C ALA A 235 6.54 19.56 -22.34
N TYR A 236 6.67 19.48 -21.02
CA TYR A 236 6.29 20.62 -20.19
C TYR A 236 7.35 20.86 -19.11
N GLU A 237 7.62 22.13 -18.89
CA GLU A 237 8.73 22.66 -18.12
C GLU A 237 8.71 22.19 -16.66
N SER A 238 9.92 21.93 -16.15
CA SER A 238 10.20 21.65 -14.76
C SER A 238 9.86 22.84 -13.86
N SER A 239 8.81 22.72 -13.06
CA SER A 239 8.66 23.50 -11.83
C SER A 239 8.55 22.56 -10.64
N HIS A 240 9.49 22.68 -9.69
CA HIS A 240 9.51 21.95 -8.44
C HIS A 240 8.18 22.11 -7.67
N SER A 241 7.41 21.04 -7.51
CA SER A 241 6.38 20.96 -6.48
C SER A 241 6.41 19.60 -5.80
N VAL A 242 7.03 19.56 -4.62
CA VAL A 242 6.94 18.47 -3.64
C VAL A 242 5.46 18.28 -3.30
N GLY A 243 4.91 17.08 -3.52
CA GLY A 243 3.55 16.74 -3.13
C GLY A 243 3.35 16.94 -1.62
N ARG A 244 2.57 17.94 -1.22
CA ARG A 244 2.25 18.26 0.18
C ARG A 244 0.84 17.76 0.51
N GLY A 245 0.72 16.99 1.59
CA GLY A 245 -0.56 16.46 2.08
C GLY A 245 -1.54 17.55 2.57
N ALA A 246 -2.79 17.15 2.84
CA ALA A 246 -3.92 18.04 3.13
C ALA A 246 -3.68 19.07 4.27
N GLY A 247 -2.81 18.78 5.25
CA GLY A 247 -2.46 19.76 6.30
C GLY A 247 -1.60 20.94 5.82
N GLY A 248 -0.89 20.79 4.69
CA GLY A 248 0.10 21.76 4.22
C GLY A 248 -0.52 23.07 3.72
N TYR A 249 -1.60 22.99 2.94
CA TYR A 249 -2.17 24.17 2.28
C TYR A 249 -2.83 25.17 3.23
N VAL A 250 -3.46 24.69 4.31
CA VAL A 250 -4.07 25.57 5.33
C VAL A 250 -3.00 26.36 6.07
N GLN A 251 -1.89 25.69 6.44
CA GLN A 251 -0.77 26.32 7.12
C GLN A 251 -0.04 27.30 6.19
N GLU A 252 0.17 26.92 4.94
CA GLU A 252 0.82 27.76 3.93
C GLU A 252 0.01 29.02 3.61
N LEU A 253 -1.32 28.95 3.59
CA LEU A 253 -2.15 30.13 3.42
C LEU A 253 -2.06 31.09 4.61
N LYS A 254 -1.96 30.57 5.84
CA LYS A 254 -1.73 31.41 7.04
C LYS A 254 -0.39 32.11 6.96
N GLU A 255 0.68 31.36 6.67
CA GLU A 255 2.02 31.92 6.51
C GLU A 255 2.08 32.94 5.37
N PHE A 256 1.31 32.74 4.30
CA PHE A 256 1.17 33.70 3.22
C PHE A 256 0.49 35.00 3.68
N CYS A 257 -0.57 34.90 4.49
CA CYS A 257 -1.23 36.08 5.06
C CYS A 257 -0.31 36.82 6.03
N ASP A 258 0.41 36.10 6.90
CA ASP A 258 1.39 36.67 7.83
C ASP A 258 2.47 37.45 7.09
N LYS A 259 3.04 36.86 6.03
CA LYS A 259 4.10 37.50 5.24
C LYS A 259 3.62 38.77 4.53
N ASN A 260 2.37 38.80 4.08
CA ASN A 260 1.77 39.95 3.39
C ASN A 260 1.06 40.93 4.34
N HIS A 261 1.09 40.68 5.66
CA HIS A 261 0.40 41.47 6.68
C HIS A 261 -1.12 41.58 6.45
N TRP A 262 -1.75 40.53 5.92
CA TRP A 262 -3.20 40.45 5.73
C TRP A 262 -3.90 39.82 6.93
N ALA A 263 -5.22 39.99 7.04
CA ALA A 263 -5.98 39.28 8.06
C ALA A 263 -5.86 37.75 7.88
N GLN A 264 -5.99 37.03 9.00
CA GLN A 264 -5.95 35.58 8.98
C GLN A 264 -7.14 35.00 8.19
N PRO A 265 -6.93 33.89 7.45
CA PRO A 265 -7.98 33.28 6.65
C PRO A 265 -9.08 32.71 7.54
N VAL A 266 -10.32 33.10 7.27
CA VAL A 266 -11.52 32.63 7.95
C VAL A 266 -12.20 31.57 7.09
N TYR A 267 -12.53 30.43 7.69
CA TYR A 267 -13.17 29.31 6.98
C TYR A 267 -14.63 29.18 7.40
N MET A 268 -15.51 28.97 6.43
CA MET A 268 -16.90 28.60 6.65
C MET A 268 -17.15 27.23 6.03
N ASP A 269 -17.46 26.25 6.88
CA ASP A 269 -17.74 24.87 6.48
C ASP A 269 -19.25 24.63 6.44
N ARG A 270 -19.69 23.85 5.45
CA ARG A 270 -21.07 23.37 5.32
C ARG A 270 -21.03 21.86 5.11
N ASP A 271 -21.98 21.15 5.70
CA ASP A 271 -22.21 19.75 5.39
C ASP A 271 -23.34 19.60 4.36
N ASN A 272 -23.47 18.39 3.82
CA ASN A 272 -24.53 18.01 2.89
C ASN A 272 -25.88 17.69 3.58
N ALA A 273 -26.02 17.98 4.88
CA ALA A 273 -27.20 17.72 5.71
C ALA A 273 -27.69 16.24 5.70
N MET A 274 -26.79 15.30 5.42
CA MET A 274 -27.04 13.85 5.50
C MET A 274 -26.66 13.31 6.89
N ASP A 275 -27.27 12.20 7.32
CA ASP A 275 -26.97 11.56 8.61
C ASP A 275 -25.91 10.46 8.48
N GLY A 276 -25.07 10.32 9.51
CA GLY A 276 -24.14 9.20 9.68
C GLY A 276 -22.88 9.25 8.80
N ASP A 277 -22.49 8.11 8.24
CA ASP A 277 -21.22 7.92 7.51
C ASP A 277 -21.16 8.62 6.12
N TYR A 278 -22.26 9.27 5.72
CA TYR A 278 -22.38 9.98 4.43
C TYR A 278 -22.24 11.51 4.54
N ILE A 279 -21.79 12.01 5.70
CA ILE A 279 -21.54 13.45 5.88
C ILE A 279 -20.32 13.86 5.05
N GLU A 280 -20.56 14.69 4.05
CA GLU A 280 -19.51 15.34 3.27
C GLU A 280 -19.44 16.83 3.60
N TRP A 281 -18.25 17.40 3.48
CA TRP A 281 -17.93 18.76 3.88
C TRP A 281 -17.48 19.59 2.69
N PHE A 282 -18.03 20.79 2.59
CA PHE A 282 -17.60 21.82 1.66
C PHE A 282 -17.12 23.03 2.46
N SER A 283 -16.00 23.64 2.07
CA SER A 283 -15.44 24.78 2.81
C SER A 283 -15.14 25.95 1.88
N THR A 284 -15.37 27.15 2.39
CA THR A 284 -15.02 28.41 1.74
C THR A 284 -14.05 29.18 2.62
N VAL A 285 -13.11 29.90 2.02
CA VAL A 285 -12.12 30.70 2.74
C VAL A 285 -12.16 32.15 2.30
N SER A 286 -12.24 33.04 3.28
CA SER A 286 -12.23 34.49 3.09
C SER A 286 -11.07 35.15 3.83
N ILE A 287 -10.50 36.21 3.24
CA ILE A 287 -9.47 37.06 3.84
C ILE A 287 -9.98 38.50 3.73
N ASP A 288 -9.94 39.26 4.83
CA ASP A 288 -10.45 40.65 4.90
C ASP A 288 -11.91 40.83 4.43
N GLY A 289 -12.72 39.78 4.55
CA GLY A 289 -14.12 39.75 4.12
C GLY A 289 -14.34 39.36 2.66
N ASP A 290 -13.28 39.27 1.86
CA ASP A 290 -13.35 38.82 0.47
C ASP A 290 -13.21 37.31 0.36
N LEU A 291 -14.08 36.67 -0.42
CA LEU A 291 -13.98 35.24 -0.74
C LEU A 291 -12.78 35.02 -1.68
N VAL A 292 -11.76 34.30 -1.20
CA VAL A 292 -10.51 34.07 -1.95
C VAL A 292 -10.37 32.65 -2.49
N GLY A 293 -11.12 31.69 -1.94
CA GLY A 293 -11.15 30.32 -2.44
C GLY A 293 -12.29 29.47 -1.87
N GLU A 294 -12.62 28.40 -2.57
CA GLU A 294 -13.61 27.41 -2.18
C GLU A 294 -13.10 26.00 -2.49
N SER A 295 -13.65 25.00 -1.79
CA SER A 295 -13.35 23.60 -2.08
C SER A 295 -13.73 23.27 -3.53
N THR A 296 -12.89 22.51 -4.23
CA THR A 296 -13.19 22.08 -5.61
C THR A 296 -14.23 20.98 -5.67
N ASP A 297 -14.44 20.27 -4.56
CA ASP A 297 -15.44 19.20 -4.41
C ASP A 297 -15.82 19.03 -2.93
N TRP A 298 -16.83 18.21 -2.67
CA TRP A 298 -17.21 17.74 -1.35
C TRP A 298 -16.14 16.79 -0.78
N ALA A 299 -15.91 16.86 0.54
CA ALA A 299 -14.82 16.14 1.19
C ALA A 299 -15.31 15.28 2.36
N LYS A 300 -14.68 14.13 2.58
CA LYS A 300 -14.97 13.25 3.74
C LYS A 300 -14.64 13.87 5.11
N SER A 301 -13.97 15.04 5.16
CA SER A 301 -13.75 15.78 6.42
C SER A 301 -13.58 17.28 6.20
N LYS A 302 -13.92 18.09 7.23
CA LYS A 302 -13.65 19.54 7.26
C LYS A 302 -12.19 19.88 6.96
N LYS A 303 -11.25 19.05 7.43
CA LYS A 303 -9.80 19.27 7.24
C LYS A 303 -9.42 19.22 5.77
N ILE A 304 -9.98 18.26 5.02
CA ILE A 304 -9.72 18.09 3.58
C ILE A 304 -10.43 19.20 2.80
N ALA A 305 -11.70 19.51 3.14
CA ALA A 305 -12.45 20.60 2.51
C ALA A 305 -11.70 21.94 2.61
N ARG A 306 -11.22 22.28 3.81
CA ARG A 306 -10.42 23.48 4.06
C ARG A 306 -9.12 23.47 3.27
N ALA A 307 -8.42 22.34 3.21
CA ALA A 307 -7.19 22.22 2.43
C ALA A 307 -7.40 22.50 0.93
N MET A 308 -8.50 22.00 0.37
CA MET A 308 -8.88 22.27 -1.01
C MET A 308 -9.14 23.77 -1.22
N ALA A 309 -9.92 24.38 -0.33
CA ALA A 309 -10.19 25.82 -0.37
C ALA A 309 -8.92 26.66 -0.26
N SER A 310 -7.99 26.30 0.64
CA SER A 310 -6.70 26.99 0.80
C SER A 310 -5.80 26.86 -0.42
N LYS A 311 -5.81 25.71 -1.09
CA LYS A 311 -5.03 25.49 -2.32
C LYS A 311 -5.54 26.38 -3.45
N VAL A 312 -6.87 26.48 -3.61
CA VAL A 312 -7.50 27.39 -4.59
C VAL A 312 -7.17 28.84 -4.26
N ALA A 313 -7.30 29.24 -2.99
CA ALA A 313 -6.95 30.58 -2.55
C ALA A 313 -5.48 30.94 -2.82
N LEU A 314 -4.52 30.07 -2.48
CA LEU A 314 -3.10 30.28 -2.76
C LEU A 314 -2.82 30.43 -4.26
N ASN A 315 -3.48 29.63 -5.10
CA ASN A 315 -3.34 29.74 -6.56
C ASN A 315 -3.91 31.05 -7.11
N ASN A 316 -5.02 31.53 -6.56
CA ASN A 316 -5.63 32.81 -6.97
C ASN A 316 -4.79 34.01 -6.51
N LEU A 317 -4.31 33.98 -5.26
CA LEU A 317 -3.53 35.06 -4.66
C LEU A 317 -2.12 35.17 -5.25
N ARG A 318 -1.52 34.06 -5.71
CA ARG A 318 -0.21 34.07 -6.39
C ARG A 318 -0.27 34.58 -7.83
N LYS A 319 -1.45 34.62 -8.44
CA LYS A 319 -1.68 35.11 -9.80
C LYS A 319 -2.06 36.59 -9.86
N ARG A 320 -2.34 37.22 -8.71
CA ARG A 320 -2.58 38.66 -8.56
C ARG A 320 -1.26 39.35 -8.22
#